data_AF-V5GNM4-F1
#
_entry.id   AF-V5GNM4-F1
#
_cell.length_a   1.000
_cell.length_b   1.000
_cell.length_c   1.000
_cell.angle_alpha   90.00
_cell.angle_beta   90.00
_cell.angle_gamma   90.00
#
_symmetry.space_group_name_H-M   'P 1'
#
loop_
_entity.id
_entity.type
_entity.pdbx_description
1 polymer ?
#
loop_
_entity_poly.entity_id
_entity_poly.type
_entity_poly.pdbx_seq_one_letter_code
_entity_poly.pdbx_strand_id
1 'polypeptide(L)'
;MEQDPRVIQYSKHVRLVFSVMNQDTADGGAYDSSLIHALANANDDADNPITKLRRELSDLHDFHVDTQVQWFAPLHFQPTQEIFEEIVEGEVEEEVIVDEEIEEEVEEEVEVDDEDEPSLTGRVADDSESEAEPSETSSEDNEREESEVEGQLQSAAAKAKRTKLITVKRKRIIQVPELQRVVKQTRTRLPPRYVVEWDDLKVFVNSEEWSLTSTVPPTSSADDSSLGRPYDVLSQTHDLHFLLYIPSKSHSPLLIRDTVTGGVNEASNAWLIPQWGGVVILNVDDGRNVSSGLIDPSLEAEKGRIQDLPQDDVQQAISLFAYQLEILLGLGDVRLPARSLHRRVQLSTLKQRRILELARESTSALLAITRLVSRIENLGVGPDVTADTKAALTILESLAEQDLGLDDMLARVKEAHALSNRAFFNPDMLGLLYFPDEHKYAVYTPLFAPLLVPLLVTSVKLAKEVAAGRKKVAKGKGRRST
;
A
#
# COMPACT_ATOMS: atom_id res chain seq x y z
N MET A 1 22.29 -5.75 -20.12
CA MET A 1 21.33 -6.14 -19.08
C MET A 1 20.47 -4.93 -18.81
N GLU A 2 19.20 -5.00 -19.20
CA GLU A 2 18.20 -3.99 -18.89
C GLU A 2 17.98 -4.02 -17.37
N GLN A 3 18.21 -2.90 -16.69
CA GLN A 3 17.96 -2.80 -15.25
C GLN A 3 16.45 -2.87 -15.04
N ASP A 4 16.00 -3.70 -14.09
CA ASP A 4 14.59 -3.76 -13.73
C ASP A 4 14.14 -2.35 -13.28
N PRO A 5 13.13 -1.75 -13.94
CA PRO A 5 12.73 -0.37 -13.67
C PRO A 5 12.22 -0.16 -12.23
N ARG A 6 11.90 -1.24 -11.51
CA ARG A 6 11.46 -1.19 -10.11
C ARG A 6 12.60 -0.96 -9.13
N VAL A 7 13.81 -1.35 -9.50
CA VAL A 7 14.99 -1.36 -8.62
C VAL A 7 15.53 0.05 -8.48
N ILE A 8 15.89 0.42 -7.25
CA ILE A 8 16.45 1.73 -6.94
C ILE A 8 17.89 1.83 -7.47
N GLN A 9 18.34 3.04 -7.76
CA GLN A 9 19.77 3.26 -7.94
C GLN A 9 20.49 3.00 -6.61
N TYR A 10 21.69 2.43 -6.67
CA TYR A 10 22.46 2.18 -5.46
C TYR A 10 22.69 3.48 -4.70
N SER A 11 22.33 3.47 -3.41
CA SER A 11 22.73 4.49 -2.45
C SER A 11 23.38 3.83 -1.24
N LYS A 12 24.46 4.42 -0.72
CA LYS A 12 25.05 3.97 0.55
C LYS A 12 24.04 4.14 1.69
N HIS A 13 23.32 5.26 1.73
CA HIS A 13 22.39 5.57 2.82
C HIS A 13 20.96 5.38 2.32
N VAL A 14 20.24 4.41 2.89
CA VAL A 14 18.85 4.13 2.55
C VAL A 14 17.98 4.41 3.77
N ARG A 15 16.98 5.26 3.61
CA ARG A 15 16.00 5.54 4.66
C ARG A 15 14.73 4.74 4.39
N LEU A 16 14.29 3.99 5.39
CA LEU A 16 13.04 3.23 5.36
C LEU A 16 12.03 3.98 6.23
N VAL A 17 10.99 4.53 5.62
CA VAL A 17 9.94 5.29 6.31
C VAL A 17 8.68 4.43 6.39
N PHE A 18 8.37 3.93 7.58
CA PHE A 18 7.14 3.18 7.83
C PHE A 18 6.06 4.13 8.34
N SER A 19 4.95 4.25 7.62
CA SER A 19 3.88 5.19 7.95
C SER A 19 2.58 4.45 8.19
N VAL A 20 1.99 4.61 9.37
CA VAL A 20 0.63 4.17 9.66
C VAL A 20 -0.32 5.31 9.25
N MET A 21 -1.21 5.04 8.30
CA MET A 21 -2.04 6.05 7.64
C MET A 21 -3.50 5.78 7.96
N ASN A 22 -4.10 6.59 8.82
CA ASN A 22 -5.53 6.52 9.11
C ASN A 22 -6.28 7.45 8.16
N GLN A 23 -7.26 6.92 7.40
CA GLN A 23 -8.05 7.72 6.47
C GLN A 23 -8.76 8.88 7.18
N ASP A 24 -9.58 8.55 8.17
CA ASP A 24 -10.28 9.51 9.02
C ASP A 24 -10.55 8.89 10.40
N THR A 25 -9.89 9.42 11.42
CA THR A 25 -10.03 8.97 12.80
C THR A 25 -11.33 9.43 13.46
N ALA A 26 -12.00 10.45 12.91
CA ALA A 26 -13.30 10.91 13.40
C ALA A 26 -14.42 9.90 13.12
N ASP A 27 -14.31 9.15 12.01
CA ASP A 27 -15.34 8.21 11.56
C ASP A 27 -15.09 6.76 12.02
N GLY A 28 -13.89 6.46 12.55
CA GLY A 28 -13.45 5.08 12.73
C GLY A 28 -12.74 4.71 14.02
N GLY A 29 -12.38 5.68 14.86
CA GLY A 29 -11.37 5.46 15.89
C GLY A 29 -9.97 5.68 15.34
N ALA A 30 -9.00 5.84 16.25
CA ALA A 30 -7.62 6.11 15.90
C ALA A 30 -6.81 4.83 16.02
N TYR A 31 -6.19 4.35 14.94
CA TYR A 31 -5.39 3.13 14.97
C TYR A 31 -3.90 3.44 14.95
N ASP A 32 -3.15 2.68 15.76
CA ASP A 32 -1.69 2.74 15.82
C ASP A 32 -1.10 1.31 15.90
N SER A 33 0.21 1.18 15.74
CA SER A 33 0.90 -0.09 15.88
C SER A 33 2.24 0.03 16.57
N SER A 34 2.31 -0.51 17.79
CA SER A 34 3.57 -0.70 18.52
C SER A 34 4.61 -1.53 17.75
N LEU A 35 4.17 -2.50 16.91
CA LEU A 35 5.06 -3.32 16.08
C LEU A 35 5.75 -2.52 14.98
N ILE A 36 5.03 -1.58 14.34
CA ILE A 36 5.63 -0.67 13.36
C ILE A 36 6.67 0.22 14.06
N HIS A 37 6.35 0.76 15.23
CA HIS A 37 7.29 1.57 16.01
C HIS A 37 8.52 0.80 16.49
N ALA A 38 8.36 -0.48 16.81
CA ALA A 38 9.47 -1.36 17.18
C ALA A 38 10.50 -1.51 16.04
N LEU A 39 10.13 -1.31 14.77
CA LEU A 39 11.06 -1.37 13.63
C LEU A 39 12.18 -0.33 13.71
N ALA A 40 11.92 0.84 14.31
CA ALA A 40 12.94 1.86 14.52
C ALA A 40 14.00 1.40 15.54
N ASN A 41 13.60 0.54 16.49
CA ASN A 41 14.47 0.00 17.52
C ASN A 41 15.15 -1.28 17.02
N ALA A 42 16.31 -1.09 16.40
CA ALA A 42 17.18 -2.13 15.84
C ALA A 42 17.45 -3.39 16.69
N ASN A 43 17.25 -3.32 18.01
CA ASN A 43 17.64 -4.34 18.98
C ASN A 43 16.48 -5.21 19.49
N ASP A 44 15.23 -4.87 19.19
CA ASP A 44 14.08 -5.40 19.95
C ASP A 44 13.51 -6.72 19.40
N ASP A 45 13.74 -7.06 18.12
CA ASP A 45 13.14 -8.27 17.55
C ASP A 45 13.98 -8.96 16.46
N ALA A 46 14.60 -10.08 16.84
CA ALA A 46 15.47 -10.87 15.97
C ALA A 46 14.69 -11.66 14.89
N ASP A 47 13.39 -11.85 15.09
CA ASP A 47 12.54 -12.64 14.18
C ASP A 47 11.84 -11.78 13.11
N ASN A 48 11.98 -10.45 13.17
CA ASN A 48 11.39 -9.57 12.18
C ASN A 48 12.09 -9.68 10.80
N PRO A 49 11.34 -9.88 9.70
CA PRO A 49 11.95 -10.05 8.37
C PRO A 49 12.71 -8.82 7.88
N ILE A 50 12.28 -7.60 8.27
CA ILE A 50 12.93 -6.34 7.88
C ILE A 50 14.27 -6.18 8.61
N THR A 51 14.32 -6.46 9.92
CA THR A 51 15.57 -6.36 10.70
C THR A 51 16.59 -7.39 10.21
N LYS A 52 16.13 -8.60 9.86
CA LYS A 52 16.97 -9.64 9.24
C LYS A 52 17.57 -9.19 7.91
N LEU A 53 16.76 -8.62 7.02
CA LEU A 53 17.21 -8.10 5.73
C LEU A 53 18.22 -6.97 5.91
N ARG A 54 17.93 -6.01 6.79
CA ARG A 54 18.83 -4.92 7.13
C ARG A 54 20.20 -5.42 7.59
N ARG A 55 20.22 -6.43 8.47
CA ARG A 55 21.46 -7.04 8.97
C ARG A 55 22.23 -7.79 7.89
N GLU A 56 21.54 -8.46 6.98
CA GLU A 56 22.18 -9.17 5.87
C GLU A 56 22.82 -8.21 4.85
N LEU A 57 22.23 -7.03 4.68
CA LEU A 57 22.65 -6.03 3.72
C LEU A 57 23.45 -4.87 4.33
N SER A 58 23.83 -4.95 5.60
CA SER A 58 24.64 -3.93 6.28
C SER A 58 25.99 -3.69 5.60
N ASP A 59 26.52 -4.71 4.91
CA ASP A 59 27.76 -4.59 4.15
C ASP A 59 27.57 -3.84 2.82
N LEU A 60 26.34 -3.55 2.38
CA LEU A 60 26.09 -2.83 1.14
C LEU A 60 25.45 -1.46 1.39
N HIS A 61 24.52 -1.39 2.34
CA HIS A 61 23.71 -0.22 2.62
C HIS A 61 23.68 0.07 4.12
N ASP A 62 23.74 1.34 4.45
CA ASP A 62 23.49 1.88 5.78
C ASP A 62 22.01 2.27 5.85
N PHE A 63 21.24 1.48 6.57
CA PHE A 63 19.81 1.68 6.72
C PHE A 63 19.48 2.54 7.94
N HIS A 64 18.62 3.53 7.71
CA HIS A 64 18.00 4.35 8.74
C HIS A 64 16.50 4.10 8.73
N VAL A 65 15.92 3.74 9.87
CA VAL A 65 14.48 3.46 9.97
C VAL A 65 13.81 4.63 10.66
N ASP A 66 12.73 5.12 10.05
CA ASP A 66 11.85 6.13 10.60
C ASP A 66 10.41 5.59 10.63
N THR A 67 9.67 5.93 11.68
CA THR A 67 8.29 5.44 11.87
C THR A 67 7.40 6.62 12.18
N GLN A 68 6.28 6.76 11.48
CA GLN A 68 5.36 7.86 11.65
C GLN A 68 3.91 7.40 11.61
N VAL A 69 3.03 8.18 12.23
CA VAL A 69 1.58 7.94 12.24
C VAL A 69 0.88 9.19 11.75
N GLN A 70 0.00 9.02 10.77
CA GLN A 70 -0.88 10.05 10.27
C GLN A 70 -2.31 9.73 10.70
N TRP A 71 -2.92 10.67 11.42
CA TRP A 71 -4.28 10.54 11.97
C TRP A 71 -5.37 11.03 11.00
N PHE A 72 -4.99 11.61 9.87
CA PHE A 72 -5.91 12.08 8.85
C PHE A 72 -5.21 12.05 7.49
N ALA A 73 -5.56 11.04 6.69
CA ALA A 73 -4.99 10.78 5.37
C ALA A 73 -6.11 10.46 4.37
N PRO A 74 -6.92 11.45 3.99
CA PRO A 74 -8.07 11.24 3.12
C PRO A 74 -7.64 10.77 1.74
N LEU A 75 -8.45 9.93 1.10
CA LEU A 75 -8.25 9.55 -0.29
C LEU A 75 -8.46 10.78 -1.19
N HIS A 76 -7.59 10.95 -2.18
CA HIS A 76 -7.72 12.00 -3.19
C HIS A 76 -8.87 11.73 -4.19
N PHE A 77 -9.34 10.48 -4.24
CA PHE A 77 -10.44 10.02 -5.09
C PHE A 77 -11.55 9.37 -4.25
N GLN A 78 -12.73 9.22 -4.84
CA GLN A 78 -13.84 8.49 -4.22
C GLN A 78 -13.81 7.03 -4.68
N PRO A 79 -13.72 6.04 -3.77
CA PRO A 79 -13.75 4.63 -4.13
C PRO A 79 -15.04 4.25 -4.87
N THR A 80 -14.94 3.29 -5.78
CA THR A 80 -16.11 2.76 -6.50
C THR A 80 -16.97 1.94 -5.54
N GLN A 81 -18.23 2.34 -5.37
CA GLN A 81 -19.17 1.65 -4.49
C GLN A 81 -19.95 0.59 -5.28
N GLU A 82 -19.76 -0.67 -4.93
CA GLU A 82 -20.54 -1.80 -5.46
C GLU A 82 -21.60 -2.21 -4.43
N ILE A 83 -22.87 -2.09 -4.83
CA ILE A 83 -24.02 -2.51 -4.02
C ILE A 83 -24.50 -3.85 -4.55
N PHE A 84 -24.40 -4.89 -3.72
CA PHE A 84 -24.91 -6.22 -4.06
C PHE A 84 -26.29 -6.43 -3.42
N GLU A 85 -27.18 -7.15 -4.11
CA GLU A 85 -28.44 -7.65 -3.55
C GLU A 85 -28.38 -9.18 -3.55
N GLU A 86 -28.53 -9.78 -2.37
CA GLU A 86 -28.71 -11.22 -2.23
C GLU A 86 -30.20 -11.53 -2.45
N ILE A 87 -30.49 -12.42 -3.41
CA ILE A 87 -31.85 -12.85 -3.72
C ILE A 87 -32.02 -14.26 -3.17
N VAL A 88 -32.68 -14.38 -2.03
CA VAL A 88 -33.03 -15.67 -1.44
C VAL A 88 -34.42 -16.05 -1.94
N GLU A 89 -34.50 -17.09 -2.77
CA GLU A 89 -35.77 -17.69 -3.19
C GLU A 89 -36.22 -18.68 -2.11
N GLY A 90 -37.33 -18.37 -1.42
CA GLY A 90 -37.93 -19.27 -0.44
C GLY A 90 -39.30 -19.73 -0.90
N GLU A 91 -39.56 -21.05 -0.85
CA GLU A 91 -40.91 -21.60 -1.00
C GLU A 91 -41.69 -21.31 0.29
N VAL A 92 -42.75 -20.50 0.21
CA VAL A 92 -43.64 -20.19 1.32
C VAL A 92 -45.02 -20.78 1.02
N GLU A 93 -45.58 -21.52 1.97
CA GLU A 93 -46.97 -21.99 1.90
C GLU A 93 -47.88 -20.82 2.34
N GLU A 94 -48.67 -20.29 1.41
CA GLU A 94 -49.62 -19.20 1.63
C GLU A 94 -51.04 -19.76 1.57
N GLU A 95 -51.88 -19.41 2.53
CA GLU A 95 -53.31 -19.76 2.52
C GLU A 95 -54.03 -18.88 1.49
N VAL A 96 -54.32 -19.46 0.34
CA VAL A 96 -55.12 -18.82 -0.70
C VAL A 96 -56.57 -19.24 -0.49
N ILE A 97 -57.47 -18.27 -0.40
CA ILE A 97 -58.90 -18.54 -0.28
C ILE A 97 -59.40 -18.99 -1.64
N VAL A 98 -59.80 -20.26 -1.74
CA VAL A 98 -60.39 -20.83 -2.95
C VAL A 98 -61.89 -21.00 -2.73
N ASP A 99 -62.66 -20.61 -3.73
CA ASP A 99 -64.12 -20.75 -3.75
C ASP A 99 -64.48 -22.22 -4.07
N GLU A 100 -64.98 -22.96 -3.08
CA GLU A 100 -65.42 -24.36 -3.23
C GLU A 100 -66.96 -24.42 -3.27
N GLU A 101 -67.54 -25.02 -4.31
CA GLU A 101 -68.99 -25.20 -4.44
C GLU A 101 -69.45 -26.43 -3.65
N ILE A 102 -70.29 -26.22 -2.63
CA ILE A 102 -70.90 -27.29 -1.82
C ILE A 102 -72.40 -27.30 -2.08
N GLU A 103 -72.95 -28.49 -2.33
CA GLU A 103 -74.40 -28.71 -2.45
C GLU A 103 -75.00 -28.92 -1.05
N GLU A 104 -75.84 -27.99 -0.61
CA GLU A 104 -76.59 -28.10 0.64
C GLU A 104 -78.05 -28.47 0.35
N GLU A 105 -78.55 -29.49 1.03
CA GLU A 105 -79.95 -29.90 0.96
C GLU A 105 -80.79 -29.00 1.88
N VAL A 106 -81.62 -28.14 1.29
CA VAL A 106 -82.51 -27.23 2.03
C VAL A 106 -83.94 -27.69 1.82
N GLU A 107 -84.69 -27.85 2.91
CA GLU A 107 -86.11 -28.22 2.86
C GLU A 107 -86.97 -26.98 2.57
N GLU A 108 -87.65 -26.97 1.43
CA GLU A 108 -88.48 -25.85 0.97
C GLU A 108 -89.96 -26.28 0.97
N GLU A 109 -90.84 -25.41 1.47
CA GLU A 109 -92.28 -25.66 1.56
C GLU A 109 -92.98 -25.35 0.23
N VAL A 110 -93.46 -26.39 -0.46
CA VAL A 110 -94.22 -26.24 -1.71
C VAL A 110 -95.69 -26.57 -1.46
N GLU A 111 -96.59 -25.68 -1.91
CA GLU A 111 -98.05 -25.91 -1.87
C GLU A 111 -98.48 -26.89 -2.98
N VAL A 112 -99.21 -27.94 -2.61
CA VAL A 112 -99.76 -28.93 -3.54
C VAL A 112 -101.28 -28.81 -3.56
N ASP A 113 -101.86 -28.51 -4.72
CA ASP A 113 -103.30 -28.60 -4.96
C ASP A 113 -103.63 -30.03 -5.43
N ASP A 114 -104.48 -30.72 -4.65
CA ASP A 114 -104.95 -32.08 -4.89
C ASP A 114 -106.18 -32.09 -5.82
N GLU A 115 -106.28 -33.18 -6.58
CA GLU A 115 -107.43 -33.72 -7.33
C GLU A 115 -107.46 -33.44 -8.85
N ASP A 116 -107.08 -34.46 -9.63
CA ASP A 116 -107.93 -34.96 -10.73
C ASP A 116 -107.55 -36.42 -11.06
N GLU A 117 -108.39 -37.35 -10.58
CA GLU A 117 -108.61 -38.68 -11.17
C GLU A 117 -109.82 -38.52 -12.11
N PRO A 118 -109.80 -39.07 -13.34
CA PRO A 118 -110.65 -40.26 -13.51
C PRO A 118 -110.19 -41.29 -14.58
N SER A 119 -110.30 -42.56 -14.19
CA SER A 119 -110.84 -43.71 -14.96
C SER A 119 -110.26 -44.11 -16.34
N LEU A 120 -109.60 -45.27 -16.33
CA LEU A 120 -109.81 -46.48 -17.17
C LEU A 120 -110.44 -46.35 -18.58
N THR A 121 -109.69 -46.71 -19.63
CA THR A 121 -109.79 -48.02 -20.34
C THR A 121 -108.80 -48.16 -21.52
N GLY A 122 -107.86 -49.10 -21.40
CA GLY A 122 -107.51 -50.17 -22.35
C GLY A 122 -107.08 -49.93 -23.82
N ARG A 123 -105.77 -50.19 -24.06
CA ARG A 123 -105.14 -51.01 -25.15
C ARG A 123 -105.06 -50.36 -26.56
N VAL A 124 -103.97 -50.40 -27.37
CA VAL A 124 -102.94 -51.43 -27.70
C VAL A 124 -101.71 -50.74 -28.37
N ALA A 125 -100.52 -51.37 -28.29
CA ALA A 125 -99.33 -51.28 -29.20
C ALA A 125 -98.49 -49.99 -29.14
N ASP A 126 -97.18 -49.93 -29.39
CA ASP A 126 -95.99 -50.82 -29.57
C ASP A 126 -94.87 -49.74 -29.77
N ASP A 127 -93.76 -49.70 -29.04
CA ASP A 127 -92.45 -50.30 -29.36
C ASP A 127 -91.37 -49.19 -29.47
N SER A 128 -90.14 -49.53 -29.03
CA SER A 128 -88.81 -49.03 -29.43
C SER A 128 -88.42 -47.54 -29.20
N GLU A 129 -87.37 -47.27 -28.38
CA GLU A 129 -86.00 -46.85 -28.79
C GLU A 129 -85.94 -45.41 -29.37
N SER A 130 -84.99 -44.50 -29.11
CA SER A 130 -83.62 -44.52 -28.59
C SER A 130 -83.18 -43.05 -28.40
N GLU A 131 -82.20 -42.85 -27.52
CA GLU A 131 -81.07 -41.89 -27.58
C GLU A 131 -81.15 -40.66 -28.51
N ALA A 132 -80.87 -39.48 -27.95
CA ALA A 132 -79.60 -38.77 -28.19
C ALA A 132 -79.63 -37.34 -27.62
N GLU A 133 -78.48 -36.92 -27.10
CA GLU A 133 -78.08 -35.53 -26.80
C GLU A 133 -78.10 -34.63 -28.08
N PRO A 134 -77.67 -33.33 -28.10
CA PRO A 134 -76.98 -32.54 -27.07
C PRO A 134 -77.30 -31.02 -27.02
N SER A 135 -76.60 -30.36 -26.10
CA SER A 135 -75.92 -29.06 -26.22
C SER A 135 -76.69 -27.76 -26.56
N GLU A 136 -76.43 -26.80 -25.66
CA GLU A 136 -75.91 -25.46 -25.94
C GLU A 136 -76.87 -24.27 -26.15
N THR A 137 -76.65 -23.31 -25.24
CA THR A 137 -76.61 -21.85 -25.44
C THR A 137 -77.91 -21.10 -25.72
N SER A 138 -78.25 -20.16 -24.85
CA SER A 138 -78.05 -18.73 -25.14
C SER A 138 -78.56 -17.86 -24.00
N SER A 139 -77.76 -16.84 -23.70
CA SER A 139 -78.03 -15.72 -22.82
C SER A 139 -78.92 -14.67 -23.50
N GLU A 140 -79.54 -13.87 -22.63
CA GLU A 140 -79.89 -12.44 -22.76
C GLU A 140 -81.13 -12.00 -23.56
N ASP A 141 -82.05 -11.42 -22.76
CA ASP A 141 -82.71 -10.12 -22.94
C ASP A 141 -83.40 -9.79 -24.27
N ASN A 142 -84.70 -9.43 -24.24
CA ASN A 142 -85.13 -8.07 -23.89
C ASN A 142 -86.65 -7.83 -24.19
N GLU A 143 -87.24 -6.96 -23.37
CA GLU A 143 -88.28 -5.96 -23.71
C GLU A 143 -89.79 -6.31 -23.92
N ARG A 144 -90.58 -5.68 -23.01
CA ARG A 144 -91.77 -4.80 -23.23
C ARG A 144 -93.11 -5.46 -23.56
N GLU A 145 -94.11 -5.29 -22.68
CA GLU A 145 -95.22 -4.28 -22.74
C GLU A 145 -96.12 -4.52 -23.97
N GLU A 146 -97.45 -4.63 -23.95
CA GLU A 146 -98.49 -4.12 -23.05
C GLU A 146 -99.85 -4.70 -23.52
N SER A 147 -100.82 -4.83 -22.60
CA SER A 147 -102.27 -4.69 -22.84
C SER A 147 -103.00 -5.89 -23.53
N GLU A 148 -104.25 -6.28 -23.30
CA GLU A 148 -105.47 -5.64 -22.77
C GLU A 148 -106.45 -6.73 -22.24
N VAL A 149 -107.11 -6.42 -21.10
CA VAL A 149 -108.55 -6.51 -20.72
C VAL A 149 -109.45 -7.61 -21.38
N GLU A 150 -110.40 -8.31 -20.76
CA GLU A 150 -111.38 -7.92 -19.73
C GLU A 150 -112.27 -9.10 -19.26
N GLY A 151 -112.65 -9.07 -17.98
CA GLY A 151 -113.97 -9.52 -17.47
C GLY A 151 -114.09 -10.99 -17.01
N GLN A 152 -114.67 -11.36 -15.86
CA GLN A 152 -115.47 -10.67 -14.84
C GLN A 152 -115.44 -11.49 -13.53
N LEU A 153 -115.15 -10.79 -12.43
CA LEU A 153 -115.85 -10.75 -11.13
C LEU A 153 -116.44 -12.00 -10.44
N GLN A 154 -116.04 -12.11 -9.15
CA GLN A 154 -116.69 -12.71 -7.97
C GLN A 154 -116.47 -14.23 -7.79
N SER A 155 -116.16 -14.78 -6.62
CA SER A 155 -116.37 -14.35 -5.23
C SER A 155 -115.40 -15.03 -4.25
N ALA A 156 -115.18 -14.36 -3.12
CA ALA A 156 -114.43 -14.79 -1.94
C ALA A 156 -114.67 -16.21 -1.42
N ALA A 157 -113.60 -16.89 -1.02
CA ALA A 157 -113.51 -17.63 0.25
C ALA A 157 -112.07 -18.18 0.45
N ALA A 158 -111.47 -17.87 1.59
CA ALA A 158 -110.17 -18.37 2.01
C ALA A 158 -110.15 -19.91 2.13
N LYS A 159 -109.20 -20.57 1.45
CA LYS A 159 -108.83 -21.96 1.70
C LYS A 159 -107.37 -21.98 2.17
N ALA A 160 -107.19 -22.43 3.41
CA ALA A 160 -105.88 -22.74 3.97
C ALA A 160 -105.25 -23.88 3.15
N LYS A 161 -104.11 -23.60 2.51
CA LYS A 161 -103.34 -24.58 1.76
C LYS A 161 -102.35 -25.29 2.71
N ARG A 162 -102.22 -26.60 2.52
CA ARG A 162 -101.24 -27.44 3.24
C ARG A 162 -99.93 -27.40 2.44
N THR A 163 -98.86 -26.92 3.07
CA THR A 163 -97.49 -26.99 2.53
C THR A 163 -96.90 -28.38 2.78
N LYS A 164 -96.18 -28.94 1.79
CA LYS A 164 -95.31 -30.12 1.97
C LYS A 164 -93.86 -29.64 1.87
N LEU A 165 -93.03 -30.03 2.84
CA LEU A 165 -91.57 -29.88 2.77
C LEU A 165 -91.04 -30.79 1.64
N ILE A 166 -90.31 -30.22 0.68
CA ILE A 166 -89.55 -30.94 -0.33
C ILE A 166 -88.09 -30.54 -0.17
N THR A 167 -87.18 -31.51 -0.05
CA THR A 167 -85.74 -31.26 0.03
C THR A 167 -85.18 -30.90 -1.35
N VAL A 168 -84.69 -29.67 -1.53
CA VAL A 168 -84.11 -29.17 -2.78
C VAL A 168 -82.61 -28.94 -2.57
N LYS A 169 -81.77 -29.48 -3.46
CA LYS A 169 -80.32 -29.26 -3.44
C LYS A 169 -79.99 -27.87 -3.98
N ARG A 170 -79.39 -27.01 -3.14
CA ARG A 170 -78.95 -25.67 -3.53
C ARG A 170 -77.43 -25.59 -3.48
N LYS A 171 -76.82 -25.13 -4.58
CA LYS A 171 -75.38 -24.88 -4.65
C LYS A 171 -75.03 -23.60 -3.90
N ARG A 172 -74.08 -23.68 -2.97
CA ARG A 172 -73.48 -22.52 -2.28
C ARG A 172 -71.97 -22.55 -2.49
N ILE A 173 -71.39 -21.39 -2.73
CA ILE A 173 -69.93 -21.22 -2.80
C ILE A 173 -69.44 -20.91 -1.39
N ILE A 174 -68.50 -21.69 -0.87
CA ILE A 174 -67.86 -21.47 0.43
C ILE A 174 -66.39 -21.14 0.19
N GLN A 175 -65.91 -20.11 0.86
CA GLN A 175 -64.50 -19.75 0.87
C GLN A 175 -63.73 -20.67 1.82
N VAL A 176 -62.89 -21.55 1.27
CA VAL A 176 -62.06 -22.49 2.03
C VAL A 176 -60.60 -22.08 1.88
N PRO A 177 -59.84 -21.92 2.99
CA PRO A 177 -58.41 -21.64 2.91
C PRO A 177 -57.65 -22.89 2.43
N GLU A 178 -57.01 -22.81 1.27
CA GLU A 178 -56.14 -23.86 0.72
C GLU A 178 -54.66 -23.40 0.79
N LEU A 179 -53.77 -24.26 1.29
CA LEU A 179 -52.33 -23.96 1.36
C LEU A 179 -51.68 -24.15 -0.01
N GLN A 180 -51.29 -23.06 -0.68
CA GLN A 180 -50.54 -23.09 -1.94
C GLN A 180 -49.07 -22.74 -1.73
N ARG A 181 -48.16 -23.49 -2.36
CA ARG A 181 -46.72 -23.20 -2.34
C ARG A 181 -46.38 -22.12 -3.36
N VAL A 182 -45.95 -20.96 -2.89
CA VAL A 182 -45.52 -19.83 -3.72
C VAL A 182 -44.03 -19.57 -3.50
N VAL A 183 -43.27 -19.42 -4.60
CA VAL A 183 -41.85 -19.03 -4.53
C VAL A 183 -41.78 -17.52 -4.30
N LYS A 184 -41.36 -17.11 -3.10
CA LYS A 184 -41.19 -15.70 -2.74
C LYS A 184 -39.70 -15.34 -2.77
N GLN A 185 -39.35 -14.39 -3.65
CA GLN A 185 -38.00 -13.82 -3.69
C GLN A 185 -37.85 -12.76 -2.61
N THR A 186 -36.99 -13.01 -1.62
CA THR A 186 -36.59 -11.98 -0.65
C THR A 186 -35.26 -11.38 -1.10
N ARG A 187 -35.28 -10.08 -1.47
CA ARG A 187 -34.08 -9.34 -1.84
C ARG A 187 -33.50 -8.66 -0.59
N THR A 188 -32.39 -9.16 -0.09
CA THR A 188 -31.63 -8.54 1.00
C THR A 188 -30.50 -7.70 0.39
N ARG A 189 -30.45 -6.40 0.72
CA ARG A 189 -29.32 -5.55 0.30
C ARG A 189 -28.11 -5.91 1.14
N LEU A 190 -27.02 -6.35 0.48
CA LEU A 190 -25.75 -6.57 1.13
C LEU A 190 -25.06 -5.22 1.42
N PRO A 191 -24.18 -5.17 2.43
CA PRO A 191 -23.41 -3.96 2.70
C PRO A 191 -22.61 -3.53 1.46
N PRO A 192 -22.51 -2.20 1.22
CA PRO A 192 -21.78 -1.69 0.08
C PRO A 192 -20.30 -2.06 0.19
N ARG A 193 -19.72 -2.51 -0.91
CA ARG A 193 -18.29 -2.82 -1.03
C ARG A 193 -17.57 -1.67 -1.72
N TYR A 194 -16.45 -1.22 -1.17
CA TYR A 194 -15.65 -0.17 -1.79
C TYR A 194 -14.45 -0.77 -2.50
N VAL A 195 -14.30 -0.42 -3.77
CA VAL A 195 -13.26 -0.95 -4.64
C VAL A 195 -12.41 0.19 -5.17
N VAL A 196 -11.10 0.01 -5.09
CA VAL A 196 -10.10 0.88 -5.72
C VAL A 196 -9.80 0.32 -7.10
N GLU A 197 -10.02 1.15 -8.12
CA GLU A 197 -9.69 0.80 -9.50
C GLU A 197 -8.19 0.96 -9.76
N TRP A 198 -7.68 0.28 -10.79
CA TRP A 198 -6.24 0.27 -11.06
C TRP A 198 -5.67 1.64 -11.42
N ASP A 199 -6.46 2.49 -12.08
CA ASP A 199 -6.03 3.85 -12.40
C ASP A 199 -5.94 4.74 -11.14
N ASP A 200 -6.79 4.47 -10.14
CA ASP A 200 -6.78 5.20 -8.87
C ASP A 200 -5.57 4.82 -7.99
N LEU A 201 -4.98 3.62 -8.17
CA LEU A 201 -3.75 3.23 -7.47
C LEU A 201 -2.57 4.16 -7.76
N LYS A 202 -2.54 4.79 -8.94
CA LYS A 202 -1.47 5.73 -9.33
C LYS A 202 -1.55 7.06 -8.57
N VAL A 203 -2.77 7.48 -8.23
CA VAL A 203 -3.06 8.72 -7.51
C VAL A 203 -3.39 8.48 -6.04
N PHE A 204 -3.25 7.24 -5.57
CA PHE A 204 -3.57 6.85 -4.20
C PHE A 204 -2.69 7.59 -3.19
N VAL A 205 -1.40 7.71 -3.47
CA VAL A 205 -0.46 8.40 -2.58
C VAL A 205 -0.53 9.90 -2.82
N ASN A 206 -1.13 10.63 -1.88
CA ASN A 206 -1.13 12.09 -1.92
C ASN A 206 0.15 12.66 -1.29
N SER A 207 1.24 12.71 -2.06
CA SER A 207 2.53 13.22 -1.57
C SER A 207 2.55 14.72 -1.23
N GLU A 208 1.54 15.50 -1.65
CA GLU A 208 1.46 16.93 -1.33
C GLU A 208 0.84 17.16 0.05
N GLU A 209 -0.21 16.40 0.40
CA GLU A 209 -0.90 16.53 1.69
C GLU A 209 -0.27 15.64 2.77
N TRP A 210 0.20 14.46 2.40
CA TRP A 210 0.82 13.53 3.32
C TRP A 210 2.30 13.89 3.39
N SER A 211 2.74 14.52 4.49
CA SER A 211 4.13 14.91 4.71
C SER A 211 5.03 13.68 4.95
N LEU A 212 5.27 12.89 3.90
CA LEU A 212 5.92 11.58 3.97
C LEU A 212 7.45 11.65 4.05
N THR A 213 8.05 12.80 3.74
CA THR A 213 9.49 13.01 3.76
C THR A 213 9.97 13.48 5.13
N SER A 214 10.91 12.74 5.72
CA SER A 214 11.55 13.13 6.97
C SER A 214 12.66 14.15 6.73
N THR A 215 12.61 15.30 7.41
CA THR A 215 13.67 16.32 7.33
C THR A 215 14.79 16.09 8.34
N VAL A 216 14.69 15.06 9.18
CA VAL A 216 15.68 14.77 10.23
C VAL A 216 16.89 14.08 9.58
N PRO A 217 18.10 14.64 9.67
CA PRO A 217 19.30 13.94 9.19
C PRO A 217 19.45 12.60 9.92
N PRO A 218 19.79 11.53 9.20
CA PRO A 218 20.10 10.28 9.86
C PRO A 218 21.26 10.50 10.83
N THR A 219 21.15 9.98 12.05
CA THR A 219 22.27 9.99 12.98
C THR A 219 23.35 9.10 12.41
N SER A 220 24.51 9.67 12.05
CA SER A 220 25.65 8.89 11.63
C SER A 220 26.06 7.98 12.79
N SER A 221 26.37 6.72 12.49
CA SER A 221 27.03 5.83 13.45
C SER A 221 28.25 6.55 14.01
N ALA A 222 28.41 6.53 15.34
CA ALA A 222 29.35 7.37 16.10
C ALA A 222 30.82 7.33 15.65
N ASP A 223 31.21 6.37 14.80
CA ASP A 223 32.58 6.22 14.30
C ASP A 223 32.89 6.99 13.00
N ASP A 224 31.90 7.48 12.23
CA ASP A 224 32.15 8.19 10.95
C ASP A 224 32.23 9.72 11.11
N SER A 225 32.90 10.17 12.18
CA SER A 225 33.12 11.60 12.46
C SER A 225 34.09 12.29 11.48
N SER A 226 34.67 11.54 10.54
CA SER A 226 35.79 12.01 9.71
C SER A 226 35.45 12.34 8.25
N LEU A 227 34.25 12.01 7.75
CA LEU A 227 33.99 12.05 6.29
C LEU A 227 32.69 12.73 5.81
N GLY A 228 31.83 13.29 6.66
CA GLY A 228 30.65 14.00 6.15
C GLY A 228 30.01 14.96 7.13
N ARG A 229 29.67 16.18 6.66
CA ARG A 229 28.74 17.01 7.42
C ARG A 229 27.36 16.33 7.38
N PRO A 230 26.52 16.46 8.43
CA PRO A 230 25.19 15.82 8.48
C PRO A 230 24.32 16.11 7.23
N TYR A 231 24.52 17.26 6.60
CA TYR A 231 23.82 17.70 5.39
C TYR A 231 24.27 16.97 4.12
N ASP A 232 25.52 16.53 4.03
CA ASP A 232 26.00 15.75 2.87
C ASP A 232 25.34 14.37 2.85
N VAL A 233 25.13 13.79 4.03
CA VAL A 233 24.44 12.50 4.20
C VAL A 233 22.99 12.60 3.72
N LEU A 234 22.27 13.65 4.11
CA LEU A 234 20.90 13.92 3.64
C LEU A 234 20.78 14.06 2.11
N SER A 235 21.78 14.65 1.46
CA SER A 235 21.77 14.78 -0.01
C SER A 235 22.01 13.46 -0.74
N GLN A 236 22.57 12.47 -0.05
CA GLN A 236 22.91 11.16 -0.59
C GLN A 236 21.95 10.06 -0.12
N THR A 237 21.00 10.36 0.76
CA THR A 237 20.00 9.40 1.23
C THR A 237 18.94 9.15 0.17
N HIS A 238 18.62 7.87 -0.05
CA HIS A 238 17.47 7.47 -0.84
C HIS A 238 16.35 7.02 0.08
N ASP A 239 15.18 7.64 -0.04
CA ASP A 239 14.04 7.41 0.84
C ASP A 239 13.07 6.40 0.21
N LEU A 240 12.73 5.35 0.97
CA LEU A 240 11.74 4.34 0.61
C LEU A 240 10.59 4.35 1.59
N HIS A 241 9.37 4.38 1.07
CA HIS A 241 8.16 4.57 1.86
C HIS A 241 7.33 3.29 1.93
N PHE A 242 6.98 2.86 3.14
CA PHE A 242 6.12 1.72 3.38
C PHE A 242 4.89 2.19 4.13
N LEU A 243 3.74 2.21 3.44
CA LEU A 243 2.49 2.75 3.97
C LEU A 243 1.57 1.60 4.39
N LEU A 244 1.16 1.63 5.66
CA LEU A 244 0.06 0.81 6.16
C LEU A 244 -1.19 1.69 6.21
N TYR A 245 -2.09 1.50 5.24
CA TYR A 245 -3.28 2.31 5.08
C TYR A 245 -4.51 1.66 5.72
N ILE A 246 -5.24 2.44 6.50
CA ILE A 246 -6.40 2.00 7.27
C ILE A 246 -7.59 2.84 6.83
N PRO A 247 -8.58 2.25 6.13
CA PRO A 247 -9.76 2.97 5.67
C PRO A 247 -10.67 3.37 6.85
N SER A 248 -11.51 4.38 6.62
CA SER A 248 -12.56 4.78 7.57
C SER A 248 -13.66 3.73 7.65
N LYS A 249 -14.46 3.71 8.72
CA LYS A 249 -15.59 2.77 8.86
C LYS A 249 -16.61 2.92 7.71
N SER A 250 -16.78 4.13 7.19
CA SER A 250 -17.64 4.38 6.04
C SER A 250 -17.13 3.77 4.73
N HIS A 251 -15.81 3.57 4.58
CA HIS A 251 -15.17 3.02 3.37
C HIS A 251 -14.60 1.61 3.57
N SER A 252 -14.77 1.02 4.75
CA SER A 252 -14.35 -0.36 5.05
C SER A 252 -15.44 -1.37 4.64
N PRO A 253 -15.11 -2.50 4.00
CA PRO A 253 -13.78 -2.89 3.55
C PRO A 253 -13.40 -2.21 2.23
N LEU A 254 -12.15 -1.74 2.16
CA LEU A 254 -11.55 -1.19 0.95
C LEU A 254 -10.70 -2.27 0.27
N LEU A 255 -11.07 -2.62 -0.96
CA LEU A 255 -10.44 -3.73 -1.68
C LEU A 255 -9.93 -3.27 -3.05
N ILE A 256 -8.94 -3.97 -3.59
CA ILE A 256 -8.34 -3.64 -4.88
C ILE A 256 -8.94 -4.53 -5.98
N ARG A 257 -9.34 -3.94 -7.11
CA ARG A 257 -9.78 -4.71 -8.26
C ARG A 257 -8.59 -5.40 -8.94
N ASP A 258 -8.70 -6.70 -9.15
CA ASP A 258 -7.72 -7.43 -9.95
C ASP A 258 -7.93 -7.12 -11.45
N THR A 259 -6.88 -6.59 -12.07
CA THR A 259 -6.85 -6.28 -13.50
C THR A 259 -7.06 -7.48 -14.42
N VAL A 260 -6.70 -8.69 -13.98
CA VAL A 260 -6.72 -9.89 -14.84
C VAL A 260 -8.07 -10.60 -14.80
N THR A 261 -8.64 -10.76 -13.60
CA THR A 261 -9.92 -11.45 -13.42
C THR A 261 -11.12 -10.50 -13.45
N GLY A 262 -10.90 -9.18 -13.27
CA GLY A 262 -11.96 -8.18 -13.09
C GLY A 262 -12.69 -8.31 -11.74
N GLY A 263 -12.35 -9.33 -10.96
CA GLY A 263 -12.88 -9.58 -9.62
C GLY A 263 -12.12 -8.82 -8.55
N VAL A 264 -12.50 -9.07 -7.31
CA VAL A 264 -11.88 -8.47 -6.13
C VAL A 264 -11.40 -9.60 -5.24
N ASN A 265 -10.12 -9.59 -4.90
CA ASN A 265 -9.49 -10.59 -4.03
C ASN A 265 -9.14 -9.95 -2.70
N GLU A 266 -9.72 -10.46 -1.61
CA GLU A 266 -9.44 -9.99 -0.25
C GLU A 266 -7.97 -10.15 0.16
N ALA A 267 -7.25 -11.09 -0.45
CA ALA A 267 -5.83 -11.32 -0.21
C ALA A 267 -4.89 -10.36 -0.96
N SER A 268 -5.40 -9.54 -1.90
CA SER A 268 -4.60 -8.69 -2.79
C SER A 268 -4.70 -7.21 -2.42
N ASN A 269 -4.48 -6.89 -1.14
CA ASN A 269 -4.61 -5.52 -0.62
C ASN A 269 -3.28 -4.74 -0.62
N ALA A 270 -2.28 -5.16 -1.40
CA ALA A 270 -0.95 -4.56 -1.39
C ALA A 270 -0.38 -4.41 -2.80
N TRP A 271 0.33 -3.31 -3.03
CA TRP A 271 1.05 -3.06 -4.28
C TRP A 271 2.39 -2.36 -4.03
N LEU A 272 3.26 -2.45 -5.04
CA LEU A 272 4.58 -1.83 -5.04
C LEU A 272 4.59 -0.66 -6.01
N ILE A 273 5.12 0.48 -5.57
CA ILE A 273 5.40 1.64 -6.41
C ILE A 273 6.90 1.60 -6.77
N PRO A 274 7.26 1.46 -8.06
CA PRO A 274 8.64 1.38 -8.53
C PRO A 274 9.53 2.49 -7.98
N GLN A 275 10.72 2.15 -7.47
CA GLN A 275 11.72 3.08 -6.93
C GLN A 275 11.25 3.98 -5.77
N TRP A 276 10.05 3.75 -5.24
CA TRP A 276 9.47 4.59 -4.21
C TRP A 276 9.16 3.80 -2.94
N GLY A 277 8.52 2.63 -3.05
CA GLY A 277 8.03 1.97 -1.86
C GLY A 277 6.87 1.02 -2.07
N GLY A 278 6.17 0.71 -0.99
CA GLY A 278 5.05 -0.22 -0.97
C GLY A 278 3.88 0.29 -0.15
N VAL A 279 2.67 -0.10 -0.55
CA VAL A 279 1.44 0.24 0.16
C VAL A 279 0.67 -1.02 0.46
N VAL A 280 0.17 -1.14 1.69
CA VAL A 280 -0.66 -2.24 2.17
C VAL A 280 -1.91 -1.63 2.79
N ILE A 281 -3.09 -2.03 2.32
CA ILE A 281 -4.37 -1.68 2.92
C ILE A 281 -4.73 -2.75 3.95
N LEU A 282 -4.99 -2.32 5.18
CA LEU A 282 -5.44 -3.16 6.27
C LEU A 282 -6.89 -2.80 6.63
N ASN A 283 -7.81 -3.69 6.28
CA ASN A 283 -9.21 -3.58 6.69
C ASN A 283 -9.34 -4.14 8.10
N VAL A 284 -9.56 -3.27 9.08
CA VAL A 284 -9.76 -3.69 10.47
C VAL A 284 -11.20 -4.16 10.66
N ASP A 285 -11.36 -5.39 11.14
CA ASP A 285 -12.65 -5.91 11.55
C ASP A 285 -13.04 -5.26 12.89
N ASP A 286 -13.88 -4.23 12.83
CA ASP A 286 -14.66 -3.84 14.00
C ASP A 286 -15.51 -5.06 14.38
N GLY A 287 -15.33 -5.63 15.57
CA GLY A 287 -15.97 -6.86 16.07
C GLY A 287 -17.51 -6.89 16.13
N ARG A 288 -18.23 -6.24 15.19
CA ARG A 288 -19.59 -6.56 14.78
C ARG A 288 -19.62 -7.96 14.15
N ASN A 289 -19.43 -8.98 14.98
CA ASN A 289 -19.96 -10.30 14.68
C ASN A 289 -21.47 -10.13 14.48
N VAL A 290 -21.93 -10.23 13.23
CA VAL A 290 -23.35 -10.15 12.81
C VAL A 290 -24.22 -11.29 13.40
N SER A 291 -23.67 -12.12 14.29
CA SER A 291 -24.38 -13.25 14.93
C SER A 291 -25.10 -12.92 16.24
N SER A 292 -25.09 -11.67 16.72
CA SER A 292 -25.98 -11.27 17.82
C SER A 292 -26.26 -9.77 17.77
N GLY A 293 -27.53 -9.41 17.56
CA GLY A 293 -28.03 -8.02 17.52
C GLY A 293 -28.00 -7.31 18.88
N LEU A 294 -26.91 -7.47 19.64
CA LEU A 294 -26.65 -6.77 20.89
C LEU A 294 -25.52 -5.78 20.62
N ILE A 295 -25.88 -4.51 20.44
CA ILE A 295 -24.94 -3.40 20.45
C ILE A 295 -24.39 -3.33 21.87
N ASP A 296 -23.12 -3.66 22.05
CA ASP A 296 -22.46 -3.52 23.35
C ASP A 296 -22.21 -2.02 23.60
N PRO A 297 -22.85 -1.37 24.61
CA PRO A 297 -22.77 0.07 24.84
C PRO A 297 -21.37 0.54 25.31
N SER A 298 -20.43 -0.39 25.50
CA SER A 298 -19.01 -0.14 25.75
C SER A 298 -18.26 0.40 24.52
N LEU A 299 -18.72 0.12 23.29
CA LEU A 299 -18.06 0.51 22.04
C LEU A 299 -18.29 1.98 21.66
N GLU A 300 -19.36 2.62 22.14
CA GLU A 300 -19.56 4.07 21.95
C GLU A 300 -18.67 4.91 22.88
N ALA A 301 -18.18 4.32 23.98
CA ALA A 301 -17.25 4.97 24.92
C ALA A 301 -15.79 4.96 24.44
N GLU A 302 -15.49 4.32 23.30
CA GLU A 302 -14.14 4.25 22.70
C GLU A 302 -13.90 5.27 21.57
N LYS A 303 -14.85 6.18 21.31
CA LYS A 303 -14.60 7.35 20.45
C LYS A 303 -13.53 8.23 21.08
N GLY A 304 -12.30 8.12 20.58
CA GLY A 304 -11.15 8.95 20.98
C GLY A 304 -10.03 8.22 21.72
N ARG A 305 -10.08 6.88 21.87
CA ARG A 305 -8.91 6.10 22.28
C ARG A 305 -8.14 5.60 21.06
N ILE A 306 -6.82 5.62 21.17
CA ILE A 306 -5.93 4.99 20.19
C ILE A 306 -6.03 3.47 20.41
N GLN A 307 -6.47 2.75 19.39
CA GLN A 307 -6.55 1.29 19.36
C GLN A 307 -5.29 0.74 18.71
N ASP A 308 -4.64 -0.22 19.36
CA ASP A 308 -3.54 -0.96 18.74
C ASP A 308 -4.09 -1.94 17.70
N LEU A 309 -3.48 -1.93 16.51
CA LEU A 309 -3.82 -2.86 15.44
C LEU A 309 -3.56 -4.32 15.83
N PRO A 310 -4.35 -5.28 15.28
CA PRO A 310 -4.10 -6.70 15.46
C PRO A 310 -2.66 -7.06 15.07
N GLN A 311 -1.96 -7.76 15.96
CA GLN A 311 -0.55 -8.07 15.76
C GLN A 311 -0.31 -8.97 14.54
N ASP A 312 -1.17 -9.95 14.31
CA ASP A 312 -1.03 -10.92 13.21
C ASP A 312 -1.11 -10.23 11.83
N ASP A 313 -2.06 -9.32 11.66
CA ASP A 313 -2.25 -8.59 10.40
C ASP A 313 -1.08 -7.63 10.12
N VAL A 314 -0.58 -6.97 11.16
CA VAL A 314 0.60 -6.10 11.05
C VAL A 314 1.85 -6.92 10.71
N GLN A 315 2.02 -8.11 11.30
CA GLN A 315 3.13 -9.01 10.94
C GLN A 315 3.05 -9.47 9.48
N GLN A 316 1.84 -9.73 8.97
CA GLN A 316 1.64 -10.02 7.56
C GLN A 316 2.02 -8.82 6.68
N ALA A 317 1.60 -7.61 7.05
CA ALA A 317 1.98 -6.38 6.35
C ALA A 317 3.50 -6.15 6.35
N ILE A 318 4.17 -6.34 7.50
CA ILE A 318 5.64 -6.27 7.63
C ILE A 318 6.34 -7.30 6.73
N SER A 319 5.79 -8.50 6.61
CA SER A 319 6.31 -9.54 5.72
C SER A 319 6.16 -9.15 4.24
N LEU A 320 5.06 -8.51 3.87
CA LEU A 320 4.86 -7.94 2.52
C LEU A 320 5.84 -6.78 2.25
N PHE A 321 6.04 -5.88 3.21
CA PHE A 321 7.02 -4.80 3.10
C PHE A 321 8.44 -5.33 2.94
N ALA A 322 8.83 -6.38 3.68
CA ALA A 322 10.13 -7.02 3.51
C ALA A 322 10.31 -7.57 2.09
N TYR A 323 9.29 -8.23 1.54
CA TYR A 323 9.31 -8.73 0.16
C TYR A 323 9.41 -7.59 -0.87
N GLN A 324 8.65 -6.53 -0.68
CA GLN A 324 8.69 -5.33 -1.52
C GLN A 324 10.07 -4.64 -1.46
N LEU A 325 10.69 -4.57 -0.28
CA LEU A 325 12.03 -4.05 -0.09
C LEU A 325 13.08 -4.89 -0.82
N GLU A 326 12.97 -6.22 -0.81
CA GLU A 326 13.86 -7.08 -1.60
C GLU A 326 13.76 -6.78 -3.10
N ILE A 327 12.55 -6.54 -3.62
CA ILE A 327 12.37 -6.15 -5.03
C ILE A 327 13.02 -4.79 -5.31
N LEU A 328 12.79 -3.79 -4.46
CA LEU A 328 13.35 -2.45 -4.62
C LEU A 328 14.89 -2.45 -4.58
N LEU A 329 15.50 -3.32 -3.77
CA LEU A 329 16.95 -3.48 -3.67
C LEU A 329 17.55 -4.41 -4.75
N GLY A 330 16.72 -4.97 -5.65
CA GLY A 330 17.19 -5.85 -6.73
C GLY A 330 17.52 -7.28 -6.29
N LEU A 331 16.94 -7.73 -5.18
CA LEU A 331 17.06 -9.08 -4.59
C LEU A 331 15.82 -9.95 -4.80
N GLY A 332 14.71 -9.36 -5.25
CA GLY A 332 13.45 -10.05 -5.49
C GLY A 332 13.23 -10.39 -6.97
N ASP A 333 12.81 -11.62 -7.26
CA ASP A 333 12.21 -11.98 -8.54
C ASP A 333 10.86 -12.65 -8.30
N VAL A 334 9.82 -12.06 -8.92
CA VAL A 334 8.42 -12.52 -8.83
C VAL A 334 8.23 -13.84 -9.61
N ARG A 335 9.16 -14.20 -10.49
CA ARG A 335 8.91 -15.18 -11.56
C ARG A 335 9.43 -16.59 -11.31
N LEU A 336 10.08 -16.89 -10.17
CA LEU A 336 10.80 -18.16 -10.00
C LEU A 336 10.48 -18.93 -8.70
N PRO A 337 10.32 -20.27 -8.77
CA PRO A 337 10.11 -21.13 -7.59
C PRO A 337 11.37 -21.31 -6.73
N ALA A 338 12.56 -21.03 -7.27
CA ALA A 338 13.85 -21.15 -6.57
C ALA A 338 14.31 -19.83 -5.92
N ARG A 339 13.40 -19.17 -5.18
CA ARG A 339 13.59 -17.82 -4.61
C ARG A 339 14.90 -17.67 -3.83
N SER A 340 15.26 -18.66 -3.00
CA SER A 340 16.43 -18.56 -2.12
C SER A 340 17.77 -18.63 -2.89
N LEU A 341 17.85 -19.44 -3.95
CA LEU A 341 19.06 -19.54 -4.79
C LEU A 341 19.24 -18.27 -5.61
N HIS A 342 18.16 -17.80 -6.24
CA HIS A 342 18.18 -16.60 -7.05
C HIS A 342 18.61 -15.38 -6.23
N ARG A 343 18.02 -15.20 -5.04
CA ARG A 343 18.38 -14.15 -4.09
C ARG A 343 19.86 -14.19 -3.72
N ARG A 344 20.42 -15.37 -3.44
CA ARG A 344 21.86 -15.51 -3.12
C ARG A 344 22.75 -15.12 -4.30
N VAL A 345 22.37 -15.50 -5.52
CA VAL A 345 23.10 -15.12 -6.73
C VAL A 345 22.99 -13.61 -6.98
N GLN A 346 21.81 -13.01 -6.83
CA GLN A 346 21.64 -11.57 -6.97
C GLN A 346 22.48 -10.81 -5.94
N LEU A 347 22.44 -11.23 -4.67
CA LEU A 347 23.25 -10.64 -3.62
C LEU A 347 24.74 -10.72 -3.95
N SER A 348 25.25 -11.87 -4.41
CA SER A 348 26.66 -11.99 -4.79
C SER A 348 27.01 -11.10 -6.00
N THR A 349 26.12 -10.97 -6.98
CA THR A 349 26.33 -10.06 -8.12
C THR A 349 26.33 -8.59 -7.70
N LEU A 350 25.49 -8.19 -6.74
CA LEU A 350 25.48 -6.83 -6.18
C LEU A 350 26.79 -6.54 -5.44
N LYS A 351 27.27 -7.49 -4.61
CA LYS A 351 28.57 -7.37 -3.93
C LYS A 351 29.72 -7.24 -4.93
N GLN A 352 29.76 -8.09 -5.96
CA GLN A 352 30.79 -8.02 -7.01
C GLN A 352 30.77 -6.69 -7.76
N ARG A 353 29.59 -6.21 -8.15
CA ARG A 353 29.44 -4.91 -8.81
C ARG A 353 29.94 -3.79 -7.92
N ARG A 354 29.59 -3.82 -6.63
CA ARG A 354 30.01 -2.80 -5.68
C ARG A 354 31.52 -2.81 -5.46
N ILE A 355 32.13 -3.99 -5.38
CA ILE A 355 33.58 -4.13 -5.26
C ILE A 355 34.28 -3.46 -6.45
N LEU A 356 33.82 -3.74 -7.67
CA LEU A 356 34.41 -3.18 -8.88
C LEU A 356 34.25 -1.66 -8.95
N GLU A 357 33.05 -1.15 -8.64
CA GLU A 357 32.78 0.29 -8.58
C GLU A 357 33.70 0.99 -7.57
N LEU A 358 33.76 0.50 -6.34
CA LEU A 358 34.62 1.06 -5.29
C LEU A 358 36.11 0.98 -5.64
N ALA A 359 36.59 -0.13 -6.19
CA ALA A 359 37.98 -0.26 -6.63
C ALA A 359 38.32 0.76 -7.73
N ARG A 360 37.41 0.94 -8.70
CA ARG A 360 37.58 1.90 -9.79
C ARG A 360 37.55 3.34 -9.28
N GLU A 361 36.63 3.67 -8.38
CA GLU A 361 36.54 4.99 -7.73
C GLU A 361 37.81 5.30 -6.95
N SER A 362 38.29 4.35 -6.14
CA SER A 362 39.54 4.48 -5.39
C SER A 362 40.74 4.71 -6.30
N THR A 363 40.86 3.92 -7.37
CA THR A 363 41.93 4.06 -8.36
C THR A 363 41.87 5.42 -9.06
N SER A 364 40.66 5.89 -9.39
CA SER A 364 40.44 7.20 -9.98
C SER A 364 40.84 8.34 -9.03
N ALA A 365 40.50 8.24 -7.74
CA ALA A 365 40.90 9.20 -6.72
C ALA A 365 42.43 9.26 -6.57
N LEU A 366 43.10 8.10 -6.47
CA LEU A 366 44.57 8.03 -6.40
C LEU A 366 45.23 8.63 -7.65
N LEU A 367 44.72 8.32 -8.85
CA LEU A 367 45.20 8.94 -10.10
C LEU A 367 44.97 10.46 -10.10
N ALA A 368 43.86 10.94 -9.56
CA ALA A 368 43.62 12.37 -9.43
C ALA A 368 44.63 13.04 -8.49
N ILE A 369 44.99 12.40 -7.36
CA ILE A 369 46.05 12.88 -6.47
C ILE A 369 47.38 12.99 -7.23
N THR A 370 47.79 11.95 -7.96
CA THR A 370 49.07 11.98 -8.71
C THR A 370 49.09 13.11 -9.75
N ARG A 371 47.98 13.32 -10.47
CA ARG A 371 47.82 14.41 -11.44
C ARG A 371 47.90 15.78 -10.76
N LEU A 372 47.26 15.93 -9.60
CA LEU A 372 47.27 17.18 -8.84
C LEU A 372 48.68 17.55 -8.37
N VAL A 373 49.40 16.57 -7.78
CA VAL A 373 50.80 16.73 -7.35
C VAL A 373 51.71 17.07 -8.55
N SER A 374 51.52 16.43 -9.71
CA SER A 374 52.35 16.71 -10.89
C SER A 374 52.11 18.09 -11.52
N ARG A 375 50.93 18.68 -11.30
CA ARG A 375 50.52 19.94 -11.94
C ARG A 375 50.84 21.17 -11.09
N ILE A 376 50.94 21.01 -9.77
CA ILE A 376 51.16 22.12 -8.82
C ILE A 376 52.54 21.92 -8.19
N GLU A 377 53.54 22.67 -8.66
CA GLU A 377 54.96 22.50 -8.27
C GLU A 377 55.23 22.68 -6.77
N ASN A 378 54.41 23.49 -6.08
CA ASN A 378 54.51 23.76 -4.64
C ASN A 378 53.30 23.21 -3.85
N LEU A 379 52.76 22.05 -4.25
CA LEU A 379 51.70 21.40 -3.48
C LEU A 379 52.30 20.73 -2.23
N GLY A 380 52.04 21.32 -1.07
CA GLY A 380 52.39 20.77 0.23
C GLY A 380 51.47 19.60 0.55
N VAL A 381 51.95 18.40 0.25
CA VAL A 381 51.27 17.16 0.62
C VAL A 381 51.60 16.86 2.09
N GLY A 382 50.58 16.94 2.96
CA GLY A 382 50.71 16.60 4.37
C GLY A 382 51.06 15.12 4.61
N PRO A 383 51.66 14.77 5.76
CA PRO A 383 52.05 13.40 6.08
C PRO A 383 50.84 12.45 6.08
N ASP A 384 49.67 12.91 6.51
CA ASP A 384 48.44 12.12 6.57
C ASP A 384 47.98 11.69 5.17
N VAL A 385 48.05 12.60 4.19
CA VAL A 385 47.75 12.30 2.78
C VAL A 385 48.69 11.23 2.24
N THR A 386 49.98 11.30 2.60
CA THR A 386 50.96 10.27 2.17
C THR A 386 50.73 8.92 2.83
N ALA A 387 50.29 8.90 4.09
CA ALA A 387 49.99 7.67 4.80
C ALA A 387 48.73 7.00 4.22
N ASP A 388 47.68 7.78 3.99
CA ASP A 388 46.40 7.31 3.46
C ASP A 388 46.52 6.79 2.03
N THR A 389 47.26 7.50 1.17
CA THR A 389 47.52 7.06 -0.20
C THR A 389 48.31 5.76 -0.25
N LYS A 390 49.35 5.62 0.58
CA LYS A 390 50.13 4.38 0.67
C LYS A 390 49.27 3.23 1.20
N ALA A 391 48.51 3.45 2.27
CA ALA A 391 47.63 2.44 2.84
C ALA A 391 46.59 1.97 1.81
N ALA A 392 45.90 2.89 1.13
CA ALA A 392 44.95 2.57 0.08
C ALA A 392 45.59 1.76 -1.06
N LEU A 393 46.78 2.14 -1.53
CA LEU A 393 47.52 1.38 -2.54
C LEU A 393 47.85 -0.04 -2.09
N THR A 394 48.40 -0.20 -0.88
CA THR A 394 48.74 -1.53 -0.36
C THR A 394 47.53 -2.45 -0.24
N ILE A 395 46.36 -1.89 0.12
CA ILE A 395 45.12 -2.67 0.17
C ILE A 395 44.69 -3.09 -1.24
N LEU A 396 44.67 -2.16 -2.20
CA LEU A 396 44.28 -2.48 -3.59
C LEU A 396 45.23 -3.50 -4.26
N GLU A 397 46.53 -3.41 -4.00
CA GLU A 397 47.52 -4.40 -4.46
C GLU A 397 47.25 -5.78 -3.82
N SER A 398 46.97 -5.82 -2.52
CA SER A 398 46.67 -7.07 -1.82
C SER A 398 45.40 -7.77 -2.34
N LEU A 399 44.42 -7.00 -2.81
CA LEU A 399 43.18 -7.53 -3.40
C LEU A 399 43.42 -8.21 -4.76
N ALA A 400 44.47 -7.84 -5.49
CA ALA A 400 44.81 -8.46 -6.77
C ALA A 400 45.58 -9.78 -6.59
N GLU A 401 46.29 -9.93 -5.48
CA GLU A 401 47.18 -11.07 -5.21
C GLU A 401 46.51 -12.19 -4.38
N GLN A 402 45.50 -11.86 -3.57
CA GLN A 402 44.86 -12.79 -2.64
C GLN A 402 43.50 -13.26 -3.15
N ASP A 403 43.23 -14.56 -3.01
CA ASP A 403 41.89 -15.13 -3.20
C ASP A 403 41.11 -15.00 -1.89
N LEU A 404 40.39 -13.89 -1.75
CA LEU A 404 39.57 -13.56 -0.58
C LEU A 404 38.10 -13.88 -0.84
N GLY A 405 37.34 -14.19 0.22
CA GLY A 405 35.88 -14.25 0.13
C GLY A 405 35.29 -12.91 -0.30
N LEU A 406 34.11 -12.91 -0.94
CA LEU A 406 33.47 -11.68 -1.42
C LEU A 406 33.23 -10.65 -0.31
N ASP A 407 32.91 -11.10 0.90
CA ASP A 407 32.63 -10.23 2.04
C ASP A 407 33.92 -9.55 2.54
N ASP A 408 35.00 -10.31 2.68
CA ASP A 408 36.32 -9.78 3.06
C ASP A 408 36.87 -8.82 1.99
N MET A 409 36.68 -9.14 0.71
CA MET A 409 37.06 -8.30 -0.41
C MET A 409 36.29 -6.98 -0.39
N LEU A 410 34.99 -7.02 -0.14
CA LEU A 410 34.15 -5.83 -0.03
C LEU A 410 34.57 -4.96 1.17
N ALA A 411 34.85 -5.56 2.33
CA ALA A 411 35.32 -4.82 3.50
C ALA A 411 36.65 -4.10 3.25
N ARG A 412 37.63 -4.79 2.65
CA ARG A 412 38.93 -4.19 2.32
C ARG A 412 38.83 -3.12 1.25
N VAL A 413 38.04 -3.32 0.19
CA VAL A 413 37.92 -2.31 -0.86
C VAL A 413 37.19 -1.06 -0.38
N LYS A 414 36.24 -1.20 0.57
CA LYS A 414 35.61 -0.07 1.26
C LYS A 414 36.62 0.73 2.06
N GLU A 415 37.52 0.06 2.78
CA GLU A 415 38.59 0.71 3.53
C GLU A 415 39.54 1.47 2.59
N ALA A 416 39.99 0.84 1.50
CA ALA A 416 40.82 1.49 0.49
C ALA A 416 40.13 2.73 -0.12
N HIS A 417 38.83 2.61 -0.41
CA HIS A 417 38.02 3.72 -0.92
C HIS A 417 37.93 4.86 0.09
N ALA A 418 37.64 4.57 1.35
CA ALA A 418 37.57 5.57 2.41
C ALA A 418 38.91 6.32 2.58
N LEU A 419 40.03 5.59 2.60
CA LEU A 419 41.38 6.16 2.69
C LEU A 419 41.73 7.02 1.47
N SER A 420 41.43 6.53 0.26
CA SER A 420 41.73 7.28 -0.97
C SER A 420 40.92 8.58 -1.09
N ASN A 421 39.64 8.56 -0.70
CA ASN A 421 38.81 9.77 -0.67
C ASN A 421 39.24 10.72 0.44
N ARG A 422 39.55 10.21 1.64
CA ARG A 422 40.07 11.03 2.74
C ARG A 422 41.35 11.76 2.34
N ALA A 423 42.26 11.08 1.64
CA ALA A 423 43.48 11.68 1.11
C ALA A 423 43.18 12.75 0.05
N PHE A 424 42.28 12.47 -0.90
CA PHE A 424 41.96 13.38 -2.00
C PHE A 424 41.29 14.68 -1.52
N PHE A 425 40.37 14.58 -0.56
CA PHE A 425 39.64 15.72 0.00
C PHE A 425 40.29 16.33 1.26
N ASN A 426 41.52 15.95 1.59
CA ASN A 426 42.22 16.49 2.75
C ASN A 426 42.42 18.02 2.60
N PRO A 427 42.09 18.84 3.62
CA PRO A 427 42.29 20.29 3.58
C PRO A 427 43.70 20.74 3.21
N ASP A 428 44.73 19.98 3.58
CA ASP A 428 46.14 20.29 3.26
C ASP A 428 46.39 20.34 1.75
N MET A 429 45.66 19.52 0.97
CA MET A 429 45.74 19.50 -0.50
C MET A 429 45.10 20.75 -1.15
N LEU A 430 44.27 21.49 -0.41
CA LEU A 430 43.59 22.70 -0.89
C LEU A 430 44.22 24.00 -0.34
N GLY A 431 44.90 23.92 0.80
CA GLY A 431 45.36 25.09 1.57
C GLY A 431 46.40 25.97 0.88
N LEU A 432 47.21 25.42 -0.02
CA LEU A 432 48.30 26.16 -0.68
C LEU A 432 47.88 26.93 -1.94
N LEU A 433 46.65 26.77 -2.40
CA LEU A 433 46.10 27.67 -3.42
C LEU A 433 45.87 29.09 -2.89
N TYR A 434 45.71 29.27 -1.58
CA TYR A 434 45.27 30.55 -1.01
C TYR A 434 46.43 31.46 -0.55
N PHE A 435 47.59 30.90 -0.20
CA PHE A 435 48.80 31.69 0.10
C PHE A 435 50.08 30.93 -0.28
N PRO A 436 50.49 31.00 -1.55
CA PRO A 436 51.78 30.48 -1.98
C PRO A 436 52.93 31.13 -1.19
N ASP A 437 54.03 30.41 -0.99
CA ASP A 437 55.21 30.97 -0.33
C ASP A 437 55.73 32.21 -1.07
N GLU A 438 55.51 32.33 -2.39
CA GLU A 438 55.81 33.56 -3.14
C GLU A 438 55.09 34.79 -2.56
N HIS A 439 53.86 34.64 -2.05
CA HIS A 439 53.09 35.75 -1.46
C HIS A 439 53.64 36.11 -0.08
N LYS A 440 54.14 35.13 0.68
CA LYS A 440 54.86 35.37 1.93
C LYS A 440 56.11 36.22 1.67
N TYR A 441 56.91 35.86 0.67
CA TYR A 441 58.07 36.67 0.29
C TYR A 441 57.67 38.05 -0.25
N ALA A 442 56.59 38.17 -1.03
CA ALA A 442 56.12 39.46 -1.54
C ALA A 442 55.71 40.45 -0.43
N VAL A 443 55.16 39.96 0.69
CA VAL A 443 54.83 40.79 1.86
C VAL A 443 56.09 41.18 2.65
N TYR A 444 57.04 40.26 2.82
CA TYR A 444 58.24 40.50 3.61
C TYR A 444 59.35 41.25 2.86
N THR A 445 59.42 41.14 1.53
CA THR A 445 60.49 41.78 0.74
C THR A 445 60.49 43.30 0.87
N PRO A 446 59.36 44.04 0.77
CA PRO A 446 59.34 45.48 0.99
C PRO A 446 59.73 45.90 2.43
N LEU A 447 59.45 45.05 3.43
CA LEU A 447 59.80 45.31 4.83
C LEU A 447 61.31 45.12 5.09
N PHE A 448 61.89 44.04 4.56
CA PHE A 448 63.28 43.66 4.84
C PHE A 448 64.29 44.17 3.82
N ALA A 449 63.89 44.45 2.57
CA ALA A 449 64.80 44.94 1.53
C ALA A 449 65.49 46.27 1.91
N PRO A 450 64.79 47.28 2.49
CA PRO A 450 65.43 48.51 2.94
C PRO A 450 66.45 48.30 4.07
N LEU A 451 66.31 47.21 4.84
CA LEU A 451 67.20 46.87 5.97
C LEU A 451 68.39 46.02 5.49
N LEU A 452 68.17 45.10 4.56
CA LEU A 452 69.19 44.22 3.98
C LEU A 452 70.18 44.96 3.07
N VAL A 453 69.71 45.93 2.27
CA VAL A 453 70.57 46.63 1.30
C VAL A 453 71.72 47.39 1.99
N PRO A 454 71.49 48.23 3.03
CA PRO A 454 72.58 48.91 3.73
C PRO A 454 73.52 47.94 4.47
N LEU A 455 72.99 46.85 5.04
CA LEU A 455 73.80 45.84 5.73
C LEU A 455 74.76 45.11 4.78
N LEU A 456 74.30 44.75 3.58
CA LEU A 456 75.15 44.13 2.56
C LEU A 456 76.21 45.11 2.06
N VAL A 457 75.85 46.37 1.77
CA VAL A 457 76.82 47.39 1.31
C VAL A 457 77.90 47.65 2.36
N THR A 458 77.53 47.78 3.63
CA THR A 458 78.49 48.02 4.72
C THR A 458 79.38 46.81 4.96
N SER A 459 78.82 45.60 4.92
CA SER A 459 79.56 44.35 5.08
C SER A 459 80.58 44.13 3.95
N VAL A 460 80.21 44.41 2.69
CA VAL A 460 81.13 44.33 1.54
C VAL A 460 82.24 45.38 1.64
N LYS A 461 81.94 46.61 2.07
CA LYS A 461 82.96 47.64 2.29
C LYS A 461 83.96 47.21 3.37
N LEU A 462 83.46 46.74 4.51
CA LEU A 462 84.29 46.28 5.62
C LEU A 462 85.18 45.10 5.20
N ALA A 463 84.63 44.12 4.48
CA ALA A 463 85.39 42.98 3.98
C ALA A 463 86.51 43.40 3.01
N LYS A 464 86.25 44.37 2.12
CA LYS A 464 87.27 44.93 1.21
C LYS A 464 88.36 45.67 1.97
N GLU A 465 88.02 46.43 3.00
CA GLU A 465 89.00 47.15 3.83
C GLU A 465 89.88 46.18 4.62
N VAL A 466 89.31 45.14 5.23
CA VAL A 466 90.07 44.09 5.93
C VAL A 466 90.98 43.32 4.97
N ALA A 467 90.52 42.99 3.77
CA ALA A 467 91.33 42.32 2.75
C ALA A 467 92.46 43.21 2.21
N ALA A 468 92.20 44.51 1.99
CA ALA A 468 93.21 45.48 1.59
C ALA A 468 94.24 45.72 2.70
N GLY A 469 93.80 45.76 3.96
CA GLY A 469 94.67 45.84 5.15
C GLY A 469 95.58 44.63 5.25
N ARG A 470 95.06 43.41 5.06
CA ARG A 470 95.86 42.18 5.01
C ARG A 470 96.89 42.16 3.87
N LYS A 471 96.53 42.66 2.67
CA LYS A 471 97.48 42.80 1.55
C LYS A 471 98.58 43.83 1.82
N LYS A 472 98.28 44.94 2.53
CA LYS A 472 99.28 45.93 2.92
C LYS A 472 100.23 45.41 4.02
N VAL A 473 99.72 44.64 4.99
CA VAL A 473 100.55 43.98 6.02
C VAL A 473 101.45 42.90 5.41
N ALA A 474 100.96 42.13 4.43
CA ALA A 474 101.78 41.17 3.68
C ALA A 474 102.86 41.84 2.82
N LYS A 475 102.54 42.97 2.15
CA LYS A 475 103.51 43.73 1.33
C LYS A 475 104.52 44.53 2.16
N GLY A 476 104.15 44.96 3.37
CA GLY A 476 105.05 45.61 4.34
C GLY A 476 106.06 44.66 4.97
N LYS A 477 105.71 43.37 5.11
CA LYS A 477 106.62 42.34 5.65
C LYS A 477 107.71 41.91 4.65
N GLY A 478 107.50 42.11 3.34
CA GLY A 478 108.49 41.84 2.29
C GLY A 478 109.53 42.95 2.06
N ARG A 479 109.36 44.15 2.63
CA ARG A 479 110.32 45.28 2.50
C ARG A 479 111.23 45.50 3.71
N ARG A 480 111.19 44.59 4.69
CA ARG A 480 112.04 44.63 5.91
C ARG A 480 113.13 43.55 5.94
N SER A 481 113.37 42.90 4.80
CA SER A 481 114.35 41.83 4.60
C SER A 481 115.20 42.13 3.36
N THR A 482 116.02 43.18 3.45
CA THR A 482 117.23 43.40 2.64
C THR A 482 118.13 44.34 3.41
#